data_AF-A0A9W8THY5-F1
#
_entry.id   AF-A0A9W8THY5-F1
#
_cell.length_a   1.000
_cell.length_b   1.000
_cell.length_c   1.000
_cell.angle_alpha   90.00
_cell.angle_beta   90.00
_cell.angle_gamma   90.00
#
_symmetry.space_group_name_H-M   'P 1'
#
loop_
_entity.id
_entity.type
_entity.pdbx_description
1 polymer ?
#
loop_
_entity_poly.entity_id
_entity_poly.type
_entity_poly.pdbx_seq_one_letter_code
_entity_poly.pdbx_strand_id
1 'polypeptide(L)'
;MKFAHAVALLSAALPALGINLPLKTSSRWILDADGNRVKLRCVNWAGHLETNTPEGLNKQPVEYIADFVAAQGFNCVRLTYSIDHALNPNTLLSESFTKAATAAEVDVNAMNSMYTAVVEKNAFG
;
A
#
# COMPACT_ATOMS: atom_id res chain seq x y z
N MET A 1 56.45 20.88 -17.53
CA MET A 1 54.97 21.08 -17.52
C MET A 1 54.29 19.73 -17.55
N LYS A 2 53.67 19.31 -16.44
CA LYS A 2 52.69 18.21 -16.39
C LYS A 2 51.52 18.72 -15.55
N PHE A 3 50.44 19.13 -16.20
CA PHE A 3 49.21 19.55 -15.54
C PHE A 3 48.39 18.30 -15.19
N ALA A 4 48.41 17.89 -13.92
CA ALA A 4 47.49 16.89 -13.40
C ALA A 4 46.13 17.57 -13.18
N HIS A 5 45.14 17.22 -13.99
CA HIS A 5 43.77 17.65 -13.82
C HIS A 5 43.11 16.74 -12.76
N ALA A 6 42.82 17.31 -11.59
CA ALA A 6 42.02 16.63 -10.57
C ALA A 6 40.55 16.68 -11.01
N VAL A 7 39.97 15.53 -11.38
CA VAL A 7 38.54 15.39 -11.60
C VAL A 7 37.88 15.22 -10.23
N ALA A 8 37.16 16.24 -9.78
CA ALA A 8 36.32 16.15 -8.60
C ALA A 8 35.05 15.38 -8.95
N LEU A 9 34.91 14.16 -8.43
CA LEU A 9 33.66 13.41 -8.47
C LEU A 9 32.67 14.09 -7.52
N LEU A 10 31.75 14.88 -8.08
CA LEU A 10 30.60 15.40 -7.34
C LEU A 10 29.67 14.22 -7.05
N SER A 11 29.81 13.62 -5.87
CA SER A 11 28.87 12.62 -5.39
C SER A 11 27.56 13.35 -5.11
N ALA A 12 26.61 13.32 -6.06
CA ALA A 12 25.26 13.79 -5.81
C ALA A 12 24.69 12.94 -4.68
N ALA A 13 24.57 13.53 -3.48
CA ALA A 13 23.80 12.92 -2.41
C ALA A 13 22.38 12.76 -2.93
N LEU A 14 21.97 11.50 -3.15
CA LEU A 14 20.57 11.18 -3.38
C LEU A 14 19.80 11.79 -2.19
N PRO A 15 18.84 12.70 -2.41
CA PRO A 15 18.02 13.16 -1.30
C PRO A 15 17.40 11.93 -0.66
N ALA A 16 17.44 11.86 0.67
CA ALA A 16 16.81 10.78 1.41
C ALA A 16 15.39 10.58 0.88
N LEU A 17 15.14 9.44 0.24
CA LEU A 17 13.83 9.04 -0.28
C LEU A 17 12.95 8.62 0.89
N GLY A 18 12.65 9.56 1.78
CA GLY A 18 11.88 9.31 2.99
C GLY A 18 11.08 10.55 3.34
N ILE A 19 9.76 10.38 3.45
CA ILE A 19 8.91 11.37 4.10
C ILE A 19 9.14 11.20 5.61
N ASN A 20 9.78 12.18 6.25
CA ASN A 20 10.00 12.13 7.69
C ASN A 20 8.70 12.41 8.45
N LEU A 21 8.24 11.43 9.21
CA LEU A 21 7.00 11.52 10.00
C LEU A 21 7.28 12.16 11.39
N PRO A 22 6.28 12.80 12.03
CA PRO A 22 4.92 12.99 11.55
C PRO A 22 4.79 14.12 10.52
N LEU A 23 3.81 13.98 9.62
CA LEU A 23 3.42 15.05 8.72
C LEU A 23 2.66 16.16 9.48
N LYS A 24 2.83 17.40 9.04
CA LYS A 24 2.10 18.57 9.54
C LYS A 24 1.58 19.45 8.40
N THR A 25 0.59 20.29 8.69
CA THR A 25 0.10 21.29 7.73
C THR A 25 0.64 22.67 8.06
N SER A 26 0.90 23.46 7.02
CA SER A 26 1.19 24.90 7.13
C SER A 26 0.49 25.62 5.99
N SER A 27 -0.58 26.34 6.31
CA SER A 27 -1.51 26.87 5.31
C SER A 27 -1.96 25.74 4.35
N ARG A 28 -1.68 25.88 3.05
CA ARG A 28 -2.02 24.89 2.01
C ARG A 28 -1.00 23.76 1.84
N TRP A 29 0.10 23.77 2.58
CA TRP A 29 1.20 22.81 2.41
C TRP A 29 1.15 21.68 3.41
N ILE A 30 1.51 20.48 2.94
CA ILE A 30 1.88 19.35 3.78
C ILE A 30 3.40 19.37 3.91
N LEU A 31 3.90 19.36 5.13
CA LEU A 31 5.33 19.35 5.45
C LEU A 31 5.68 18.08 6.21
N ASP A 32 6.88 17.57 6.00
CA ASP A 32 7.46 16.54 6.85
C ASP A 32 7.95 17.12 8.20
N ALA A 33 8.54 16.26 9.05
CA ALA A 33 9.05 16.66 10.36
C ALA A 33 10.13 17.76 10.25
N ASP A 34 10.98 17.71 9.22
CA ASP A 34 12.08 18.65 8.97
C ASP A 34 11.61 19.96 8.32
N GLY A 35 10.34 20.05 7.92
CA GLY A 35 9.75 21.21 7.26
C GLY A 35 9.85 21.20 5.73
N ASN A 36 10.31 20.09 5.13
CA ASN A 36 10.30 19.93 3.68
C ASN A 36 8.88 19.75 3.17
N ARG A 37 8.56 20.35 2.02
CA ARG A 37 7.24 20.22 1.41
C ARG A 37 7.06 18.82 0.81
N VAL A 38 5.98 18.16 1.21
CA VAL A 38 5.56 16.86 0.68
C VAL A 38 4.40 17.05 -0.30
N LYS A 39 4.52 16.44 -1.49
CA LYS A 39 3.41 16.31 -2.44
C LYS A 39 2.98 14.84 -2.48
N LEU A 40 1.77 14.57 -1.99
CA LEU A 40 1.17 13.25 -2.04
C LEU A 40 0.72 12.95 -3.47
N ARG A 41 1.30 11.92 -4.08
CA ARG A 41 0.88 11.32 -5.33
C ARG A 41 0.41 9.91 -4.98
N CYS A 42 -0.89 9.78 -4.69
CA CYS A 42 -1.45 8.53 -4.19
C CYS A 42 -2.20 7.74 -5.24
N VAL A 43 -2.25 6.43 -5.03
CA VAL A 43 -3.29 5.54 -5.60
C VAL A 43 -4.38 5.27 -4.57
N ASN A 44 -5.55 4.86 -5.02
CA ASN A 44 -6.57 4.28 -4.16
C ASN A 44 -6.48 2.75 -4.24
N TRP A 45 -6.38 2.06 -3.11
CA TRP A 45 -6.46 0.60 -3.05
C TRP A 45 -7.73 0.21 -2.28
N ALA A 46 -8.67 -0.41 -2.99
CA ALA A 46 -9.97 -0.78 -2.44
C ALA A 46 -9.83 -1.93 -1.44
N GLY A 47 -10.23 -1.72 -0.19
CA GLY A 47 -10.32 -2.75 0.86
C GLY A 47 -11.62 -2.71 1.66
N HIS A 48 -12.56 -1.86 1.23
CA HIS A 48 -13.86 -1.62 1.89
C HIS A 48 -15.00 -2.49 1.34
N LEU A 49 -14.69 -3.40 0.41
CA LEU A 49 -15.65 -4.32 -0.19
C LEU A 49 -15.86 -5.55 0.70
N GLU A 50 -16.65 -6.50 0.24
CA GLU A 50 -17.34 -7.45 1.11
C GLU A 50 -16.40 -8.44 1.83
N THR A 51 -15.23 -8.70 1.25
CA THR A 51 -14.20 -9.55 1.86
C THR A 51 -13.33 -8.81 2.89
N ASN A 52 -13.51 -7.49 3.05
CA ASN A 52 -12.72 -6.62 3.92
C ASN A 52 -11.21 -6.71 3.71
N THR A 53 -10.78 -6.99 2.48
CA THR A 53 -9.36 -7.07 2.10
C THR A 53 -9.02 -6.21 0.91
N PRO A 54 -7.77 -5.71 0.83
CA PRO A 54 -7.28 -5.07 -0.38
C PRO A 54 -7.50 -5.97 -1.61
N GLU A 55 -8.09 -5.41 -2.66
CA GLU A 55 -8.36 -6.15 -3.90
C GLU A 55 -7.08 -6.64 -4.58
N GLY A 56 -7.19 -7.74 -5.34
CA GLY A 56 -6.09 -8.26 -6.15
C GLY A 56 -5.12 -9.17 -5.39
N LEU A 57 -5.25 -9.34 -4.07
CA LEU A 57 -4.39 -10.24 -3.28
C LEU A 57 -4.55 -11.72 -3.67
N ASN A 58 -5.66 -12.10 -4.31
CA ASN A 58 -5.83 -13.42 -4.93
C ASN A 58 -5.06 -13.59 -6.25
N LYS A 59 -4.43 -12.52 -6.76
CA LYS A 59 -3.69 -12.51 -8.03
C LYS A 59 -2.20 -12.28 -7.82
N GLN A 60 -1.82 -11.31 -6.98
CA GLN A 60 -0.43 -10.94 -6.68
C GLN A 60 -0.21 -10.75 -5.17
N PRO A 61 1.00 -11.00 -4.65
CA PRO A 61 1.32 -10.75 -3.24
C PRO A 61 1.32 -9.25 -2.92
N VAL A 62 1.10 -8.92 -1.64
CA VAL A 62 1.07 -7.54 -1.14
C VAL A 62 2.36 -6.78 -1.46
N GLU A 63 3.52 -7.42 -1.33
CA GLU A 63 4.84 -6.85 -1.63
C GLU A 63 4.94 -6.45 -3.10
N TYR A 64 4.52 -7.34 -4.00
CA TYR A 64 4.55 -7.06 -5.44
C TYR A 64 3.68 -5.86 -5.81
N ILE A 65 2.47 -5.76 -5.24
CA ILE A 65 1.57 -4.64 -5.51
C ILE A 65 2.15 -3.33 -4.94
N ALA A 66 2.70 -3.36 -3.72
CA ALA A 66 3.34 -2.20 -3.10
C ALA A 66 4.56 -1.72 -3.91
N ASP A 67 5.43 -2.64 -4.32
CA ASP A 67 6.61 -2.37 -5.14
C ASP A 67 6.21 -1.85 -6.52
N PHE A 68 5.17 -2.43 -7.13
CA PHE A 68 4.63 -1.94 -8.39
C PHE A 68 4.15 -0.50 -8.28
N VAL A 69 3.36 -0.18 -7.25
CA VAL A 69 2.87 1.19 -6.99
C VAL A 69 4.03 2.17 -6.78
N ALA A 70 5.05 1.78 -6.01
CA ALA A 70 6.25 2.58 -5.78
C ALA A 70 7.05 2.79 -7.08
N ALA A 71 7.20 1.75 -7.90
CA ALA A 71 7.89 1.81 -9.19
C ALA A 71 7.18 2.71 -10.21
N GLN A 72 5.84 2.86 -10.10
CA GLN A 72 5.09 3.84 -10.89
C GLN A 72 5.25 5.28 -10.37
N GLY A 73 6.00 5.49 -9.28
CA GLY A 73 6.34 6.77 -8.67
C GLY A 73 5.26 7.34 -7.76
N PHE A 74 4.30 6.53 -7.30
CA PHE A 74 3.38 6.93 -6.24
C PHE A 74 4.09 6.83 -4.89
N ASN A 75 3.75 7.72 -3.96
CA ASN A 75 4.38 7.79 -2.63
C ASN A 75 3.38 7.63 -1.48
N CYS A 76 2.14 7.23 -1.79
CA CYS A 76 1.11 6.96 -0.81
C CYS A 76 0.01 6.07 -1.41
N VAL A 77 -0.69 5.37 -0.52
CA VAL A 77 -1.89 4.60 -0.84
C VAL A 77 -3.02 5.11 0.04
N ARG A 78 -4.14 5.49 -0.57
CA ARG A 78 -5.41 5.63 0.14
C ARG A 78 -6.01 4.24 0.27
N LEU A 79 -5.79 3.62 1.42
CA LEU A 79 -6.35 2.32 1.75
C LEU A 79 -7.73 2.52 2.39
N THR A 80 -8.74 1.90 1.80
CA THR A 80 -10.14 2.08 2.23
C THR A 80 -10.61 0.90 3.06
N TYR A 81 -11.48 1.15 4.03
CA TYR A 81 -12.10 0.13 4.89
C TYR A 81 -13.60 0.43 5.08
N SER A 82 -14.38 -0.60 5.42
CA SER A 82 -15.82 -0.51 5.69
C SER A 82 -16.10 -0.29 7.18
N ILE A 83 -17.31 0.16 7.52
CA ILE A 83 -17.76 0.22 8.92
C ILE A 83 -17.81 -1.19 9.52
N ASP A 84 -18.18 -2.21 8.73
CA ASP A 84 -18.21 -3.60 9.17
C ASP A 84 -16.83 -4.09 9.61
N HIS A 85 -15.78 -3.74 8.88
CA HIS A 85 -14.40 -4.03 9.29
C HIS A 85 -14.02 -3.27 10.56
N ALA A 86 -14.36 -1.97 10.65
CA ALA A 86 -14.03 -1.15 11.82
C ALA A 86 -14.72 -1.62 13.11
N LEU A 87 -15.97 -2.10 13.03
CA LEU A 87 -16.72 -2.60 14.16
C LEU A 87 -16.38 -4.06 14.51
N ASN A 88 -15.82 -4.82 13.58
CA ASN A 88 -15.49 -6.24 13.76
C ASN A 88 -14.01 -6.55 13.42
N PRO A 89 -13.03 -5.92 14.09
CA PRO A 89 -11.60 -6.01 13.73
C PRO A 89 -10.99 -7.40 13.95
N ASN A 90 -11.68 -8.27 14.71
CA ASN A 90 -11.24 -9.63 15.00
C ASN A 90 -11.87 -10.68 14.06
N THR A 91 -12.65 -10.26 13.06
CA THR A 91 -13.22 -11.21 12.08
C THR A 91 -12.09 -11.88 11.31
N LEU A 92 -12.09 -13.21 11.29
CA LEU A 92 -11.09 -13.95 10.53
C LEU A 92 -11.26 -13.67 9.04
N LEU A 93 -10.15 -13.66 8.31
CA LEU A 93 -10.19 -13.39 6.88
C LEU A 93 -11.06 -14.41 6.12
N SER A 94 -10.94 -15.70 6.47
CA SER A 94 -11.77 -16.77 5.91
C SER A 94 -13.27 -16.54 6.14
N GLU A 95 -13.64 -16.04 7.32
CA GLU A 95 -15.03 -15.70 7.63
C GLU A 95 -15.52 -14.52 6.79
N SER A 96 -14.69 -13.51 6.55
CA SER A 96 -15.05 -12.39 5.67
C SER A 96 -15.35 -12.86 4.24
N PHE A 97 -14.58 -13.81 3.70
CA PHE A 97 -14.87 -14.42 2.40
C PHE A 97 -16.18 -15.23 2.39
N THR A 98 -16.48 -15.93 3.48
CA THR A 98 -17.73 -16.67 3.65
C THR A 98 -18.93 -15.72 3.74
N LYS A 99 -18.83 -14.65 4.54
CA LYS A 99 -19.87 -13.61 4.69
C LYS A 99 -20.12 -12.88 3.35
N ALA A 100 -19.05 -12.56 2.63
CA ALA A 100 -19.14 -11.98 1.30
C ALA A 100 -19.91 -12.88 0.32
N ALA A 101 -19.68 -14.20 0.38
CA ALA A 101 -20.40 -15.16 -0.46
C ALA A 101 -21.92 -15.09 -0.23
N THR A 102 -22.33 -15.08 1.05
CA THR A 102 -23.74 -14.96 1.44
C THR A 102 -24.34 -13.61 1.03
N ALA A 103 -23.64 -12.51 1.27
CA ALA A 103 -24.12 -11.17 0.95
C ALA A 103 -24.27 -10.93 -0.56
N ALA A 104 -23.39 -11.50 -1.37
CA ALA A 104 -23.42 -11.37 -2.83
C ALA A 104 -24.24 -12.46 -3.54
N GLU A 105 -24.87 -13.38 -2.80
CA GLU A 105 -25.60 -14.53 -3.35
C GLU A 105 -24.76 -15.38 -4.33
N VAL A 106 -23.48 -15.57 -4.02
CA VAL A 106 -22.53 -16.37 -4.84
C VAL A 106 -22.16 -17.69 -4.16
N ASP A 107 -21.68 -18.64 -4.97
CA ASP A 107 -21.24 -19.94 -4.46
C ASP A 107 -20.10 -19.80 -3.44
N VAL A 108 -20.30 -20.40 -2.26
CA VAL A 108 -19.34 -20.32 -1.16
C VAL A 108 -18.03 -21.05 -1.48
N ASN A 109 -18.07 -22.11 -2.30
CA ASN A 109 -16.86 -22.84 -2.67
C ASN A 109 -15.97 -22.02 -3.61
N ALA A 110 -16.57 -21.26 -4.52
CA ALA A 110 -15.86 -20.29 -5.35
C ALA A 110 -15.16 -19.22 -4.49
N MET A 111 -15.87 -18.66 -3.49
CA MET A 111 -15.28 -17.67 -2.58
C MET A 111 -14.18 -18.27 -1.68
N ASN A 112 -14.36 -19.49 -1.20
CA ASN A 112 -13.32 -20.20 -0.44
C ASN A 112 -12.08 -20.51 -1.29
N SER A 113 -12.26 -20.78 -2.58
CA SER A 113 -11.15 -20.94 -3.52
C SER A 113 -10.39 -19.61 -3.71
N MET A 114 -11.11 -18.48 -3.73
CA MET A 114 -10.48 -17.15 -3.75
C MET A 114 -9.70 -16.87 -2.47
N TYR A 115 -10.25 -17.20 -1.30
CA TYR A 115 -9.53 -17.11 -0.02
C TYR A 115 -8.25 -17.95 -0.04
N THR A 116 -8.33 -19.19 -0.53
CA THR A 116 -7.17 -20.09 -0.65
C THR A 116 -6.08 -19.47 -1.51
N ALA A 117 -6.44 -18.90 -2.67
CA ALA A 117 -5.49 -18.21 -3.54
C ALA A 117 -4.86 -16.96 -2.88
N VAL A 118 -5.60 -16.24 -2.02
CA VAL A 118 -5.04 -15.13 -1.22
C VAL A 118 -3.98 -15.68 -0.26
N VAL A 119 -4.29 -16.70 0.51
CA VAL A 119 -3.36 -17.28 1.51
C VAL A 119 -2.14 -17.91 0.85
N GLU A 120 -2.30 -18.62 -0.26
CA GLU A 120 -1.18 -19.24 -0.98
C GLU A 120 -0.19 -18.21 -1.55
N LYS A 121 -0.69 -17.05 -2.00
CA LYS A 121 0.14 -16.00 -2.59
C LYS A 121 0.77 -15.08 -1.57
N ASN A 122 0.12 -14.87 -0.43
CA ASN A 122 0.54 -13.92 0.57
C ASN A 122 0.98 -14.70 1.81
N ALA A 123 2.29 -14.78 2.03
CA ALA A 123 2.83 -15.29 3.28
C ALA A 123 2.53 -14.27 4.38
N PHE A 124 1.35 -14.37 5.00
CA PHE A 124 1.06 -13.65 6.23
C PHE A 124 1.90 -14.31 7.34
N GLY A 125 3.11 -13.80 7.55
CA GLY A 125 4.00 -14.20 8.65
C GLY A 125 3.46 -13.82 10.01
#